data_AF-A0AAE3W593-F1
#
_entry.id   AF-A0AAE3W593-F1
#
_cell.length_a   1.000
_cell.length_b   1.000
_cell.length_c   1.000
_cell.angle_alpha   90.00
_cell.angle_beta   90.00
_cell.angle_gamma   90.00
#
_symmetry.space_group_name_H-M   'P 1'
#
loop_
_entity.id
_entity.type
_entity.pdbx_description
1 polymer ?
#
loop_
_entity_poly.entity_id
_entity_poly.type
_entity_poly.pdbx_seq_one_letter_code
_entity_poly.pdbx_strand_id
1 'polypeptide(L)'
;MGGERAGRVLVADDDAKVRQLLSMTLRAAGFEVVTAPDGVRAVRAAATTHPDVVVLDVAMPGKSGFDAADEMRASDPAPAVLFLTARPGADQRLGEAAFLVKPFALADLVARVRALAG
;
A
#
# COMPACT_ATOMS: atom_id res chain seq x y z
N MET A 1 9.30 6.19 -27.49
CA MET A 1 9.89 6.61 -26.20
C MET A 1 8.75 6.75 -25.22
N GLY A 2 8.35 5.65 -24.57
CA GLY A 2 7.36 5.71 -23.50
C GLY A 2 8.11 6.11 -22.24
N GLY A 3 7.91 7.36 -21.78
CA GLY A 3 8.46 7.75 -20.48
C GLY A 3 7.87 6.82 -19.43
N GLU A 4 8.73 6.09 -18.72
CA GLU A 4 8.34 5.34 -17.52
C GLU A 4 7.69 6.36 -16.59
N ARG A 5 6.35 6.39 -16.53
CA ARG A 5 5.68 7.18 -15.51
C ARG A 5 6.13 6.57 -14.19
N ALA A 6 6.77 7.38 -13.35
CA ALA A 6 6.91 7.09 -11.95
C ALA A 6 5.53 6.63 -11.41
N GLY A 7 5.42 5.35 -11.03
CA GLY A 7 4.17 4.79 -10.53
C GLY A 7 3.64 5.59 -9.34
N ARG A 8 2.33 5.66 -9.20
CA ARG A 8 1.65 6.29 -8.07
C ARG A 8 1.38 5.26 -6.98
N VAL A 9 1.83 5.56 -5.78
CA VAL A 9 1.68 4.70 -4.61
C VAL A 9 0.82 5.38 -3.56
N LEU A 10 -0.20 4.70 -3.07
CA LEU A 10 -0.96 5.12 -1.90
C LEU A 10 -0.43 4.38 -0.67
N VAL A 11 -0.03 5.11 0.37
CA VAL A 11 0.39 4.54 1.65
C VAL A 11 -0.67 4.80 2.71
N ALA A 12 -1.18 3.73 3.32
CA ALA A 12 -2.16 3.78 4.39
C ALA A 12 -1.67 3.01 5.62
N ASP A 13 -1.52 3.72 6.73
CA ASP A 13 -1.10 3.22 8.05
C ASP A 13 -1.66 4.22 9.07
N ASP A 14 -2.00 3.86 10.31
CA ASP A 14 -2.56 4.80 11.30
C ASP A 14 -1.48 5.55 12.09
N ASP A 15 -0.23 5.06 12.09
CA ASP A 15 0.92 5.75 12.66
C ASP A 15 1.49 6.80 11.68
N ALA A 16 1.41 8.07 12.09
CA ALA A 16 1.91 9.19 11.29
C ALA A 16 3.42 9.12 11.00
N LYS A 17 4.23 8.61 11.94
CA LYS A 17 5.68 8.48 11.77
C LYS A 17 6.00 7.40 10.76
N VAL A 18 5.31 6.26 10.84
CA VAL A 18 5.45 5.17 9.87
C VAL A 18 5.04 5.66 8.48
N ARG A 19 3.84 6.24 8.34
CA ARG A 19 3.38 6.82 7.06
C ARG A 19 4.40 7.78 6.46
N GLN A 20 4.95 8.69 7.28
CA GLN A 20 5.93 9.67 6.81
C GLN A 20 7.22 9.00 6.35
N LEU A 21 7.75 8.05 7.12
CA LEU A 21 8.95 7.30 6.77
C LEU A 21 8.78 6.55 5.44
N LEU A 22 7.67 5.83 5.28
CA LEU A 22 7.39 5.08 4.06
C LEU A 22 7.21 6.02 2.86
N SER A 23 6.50 7.13 3.06
CA SER A 23 6.30 8.14 2.01
C SER A 23 7.61 8.76 1.54
N MET A 24 8.49 9.15 2.46
CA MET A 24 9.81 9.70 2.13
C MET A 24 10.66 8.68 1.37
N THR A 25 10.65 7.43 1.82
CA THR A 25 11.41 6.33 1.20
C THR A 25 10.96 6.08 -0.25
N LEU A 26 9.64 5.97 -0.46
CA LEU A 26 9.08 5.69 -1.79
C LEU A 26 9.25 6.88 -2.74
N ARG A 27 9.09 8.12 -2.25
CA ARG A 27 9.39 9.33 -3.04
C ARG A 27 10.86 9.38 -3.46
N ALA A 28 11.78 9.07 -2.54
CA ALA A 28 13.21 8.99 -2.86
C ALA A 28 13.53 7.89 -3.89
N ALA A 29 12.72 6.83 -3.92
CA ALA A 29 12.82 5.76 -4.93
C ALA A 29 12.19 6.11 -6.29
N GLY A 30 11.61 7.31 -6.43
CA GLY A 30 11.08 7.85 -7.67
C GLY A 30 9.56 7.81 -7.82
N PHE A 31 8.80 7.34 -6.83
CA PHE A 31 7.34 7.22 -6.92
C PHE A 31 6.60 8.53 -6.57
N GLU A 32 5.45 8.74 -7.20
CA GLU A 32 4.46 9.70 -6.67
C GLU A 32 3.76 9.06 -5.46
N VAL A 33 3.70 9.74 -4.32
CA VAL A 33 3.12 9.14 -3.10
C VAL A 33 1.97 9.97 -2.54
N VAL A 34 0.81 9.33 -2.45
CA VAL A 34 -0.38 9.78 -1.71
C VAL A 34 -0.40 9.04 -0.37
N THR A 35 -0.89 9.68 0.69
CA THR A 35 -0.97 9.07 2.02
C THR A 35 -2.38 9.16 2.60
N ALA A 36 -2.81 8.14 3.32
CA ALA A 36 -4.06 8.14 4.08
C ALA A 36 -3.82 7.64 5.52
N PRO A 37 -4.42 8.25 6.54
CA PRO A 37 -4.18 7.86 7.94
C PRO A 37 -5.08 6.71 8.44
N ASP A 38 -5.97 6.18 7.61
CA ASP A 38 -6.89 5.10 7.97
C ASP A 38 -7.46 4.43 6.71
N GLY A 39 -8.07 3.25 6.87
CA GLY A 39 -8.63 2.48 5.75
C GLY A 39 -9.77 3.18 5.01
N VAL A 40 -10.59 4.00 5.69
CA VAL A 40 -11.71 4.71 5.03
C VAL A 40 -11.18 5.80 4.10
N ARG A 41 -10.22 6.58 4.56
CA ARG A 41 -9.54 7.60 3.74
C ARG A 41 -8.68 6.96 2.66
N ALA A 42 -8.12 5.78 2.91
CA ALA A 42 -7.38 5.04 1.89
C ALA A 42 -8.29 4.70 0.70
N VAL A 43 -9.48 4.13 0.94
CA VAL A 43 -10.44 3.81 -0.14
C VAL A 43 -10.83 5.07 -0.92
N ARG A 44 -11.16 6.16 -0.23
CA ARG A 44 -11.51 7.44 -0.89
C ARG A 44 -10.36 7.99 -1.73
N ALA A 45 -9.13 7.93 -1.20
CA ALA A 45 -7.94 8.36 -1.92
C ALA A 45 -7.69 7.47 -3.15
N ALA A 46 -7.81 6.16 -3.02
CA ALA A 46 -7.66 5.22 -4.14
C ALA A 46 -8.66 5.52 -5.26
N ALA A 47 -9.93 5.77 -4.93
CA ALA A 47 -10.99 6.07 -5.90
C ALA A 47 -10.78 7.38 -6.69
N THR A 48 -10.04 8.34 -6.12
CA THR A 48 -9.83 9.66 -6.73
C THR A 48 -8.45 9.82 -7.37
N THR A 49 -7.46 9.07 -6.88
CA THR A 49 -6.09 9.18 -7.33
C THR A 49 -5.66 8.01 -8.20
N HIS A 50 -6.42 6.92 -8.28
CA HIS A 50 -6.10 5.76 -9.11
C HIS A 50 -4.63 5.32 -8.99
N PRO A 51 -4.16 4.96 -7.78
CA PRO A 51 -2.78 4.53 -7.58
C PRO A 51 -2.53 3.20 -8.30
N ASP A 52 -1.30 2.98 -8.76
CA ASP A 52 -0.88 1.70 -9.33
C ASP A 52 -0.69 0.65 -8.21
N VAL A 53 -0.16 1.10 -7.06
CA VAL A 53 0.09 0.25 -5.89
C VAL A 53 -0.47 0.90 -4.63
N VAL A 54 -1.08 0.10 -3.76
CA VAL A 54 -1.48 0.50 -2.41
C VAL A 54 -0.69 -0.29 -1.38
N VAL A 55 0.02 0.42 -0.51
CA VAL A 55 0.68 -0.12 0.68
C VAL A 55 -0.27 0.06 1.88
N LEU A 56 -0.79 -1.04 2.43
CA LEU A 56 -1.83 -1.03 3.48
C LEU A 56 -1.34 -1.68 4.76
N ASP A 57 -1.36 -0.96 5.87
CA ASP A 57 -1.25 -1.59 7.19
C ASP A 57 -2.51 -2.39 7.50
N VAL A 58 -2.32 -3.62 7.98
CA VAL A 58 -3.44 -4.49 8.36
C VAL A 58 -4.05 -4.03 9.68
N ALA A 59 -3.25 -3.50 10.60
CA ALA A 59 -3.63 -3.22 11.97
C ALA A 59 -4.16 -1.79 12.18
N MET A 60 -5.02 -1.30 11.27
CA MET A 60 -5.66 0.01 11.42
C MET A 60 -6.98 -0.08 12.21
N PRO A 61 -7.27 0.89 13.10
CA PRO A 61 -8.55 0.96 13.82
C PRO A 61 -9.71 1.29 12.87
N GLY A 62 -10.89 0.74 13.17
CA GLY A 62 -12.09 0.96 12.37
C GLY A 62 -12.13 0.07 11.13
N LYS A 63 -11.60 0.56 10.00
CA LYS A 63 -11.53 -0.21 8.74
C LYS A 63 -10.14 -0.80 8.58
N SER A 64 -10.05 -2.12 8.63
CA SER A 64 -8.77 -2.84 8.50
C SER A 64 -8.21 -2.69 7.09
N GLY A 65 -6.90 -2.92 6.93
CA GLY A 65 -6.27 -2.94 5.61
C GLY A 65 -6.90 -3.97 4.67
N PHE A 66 -7.34 -5.11 5.21
CA PHE A 66 -8.00 -6.17 4.47
C PHE A 66 -9.37 -5.76 3.92
N ASP A 67 -10.20 -5.09 4.74
CA ASP A 67 -11.51 -4.60 4.31
C ASP A 67 -11.36 -3.49 3.27
N ALA A 68 -10.39 -2.59 3.47
CA ALA A 68 -10.08 -1.53 2.51
C ALA A 68 -9.63 -2.12 1.16
N ALA A 69 -8.80 -3.16 1.17
CA ALA A 69 -8.33 -3.81 -0.05
C ALA A 69 -9.47 -4.50 -0.81
N ASP A 70 -10.42 -5.15 -0.13
CA ASP A 70 -11.56 -5.78 -0.80
C ASP A 70 -12.45 -4.76 -1.49
N GLU A 71 -12.67 -3.60 -0.86
CA GLU A 71 -13.44 -2.51 -1.47
C GLU A 71 -12.71 -1.89 -2.66
N MET A 72 -11.39 -1.74 -2.59
CA MET A 72 -10.59 -1.25 -3.72
C MET A 72 -10.55 -2.25 -4.88
N ARG A 73 -10.56 -3.56 -4.62
CA ARG A 73 -10.61 -4.62 -5.64
C ARG A 73 -11.91 -4.62 -6.45
N ALA A 74 -12.98 -4.03 -5.92
CA ALA A 74 -14.22 -3.84 -6.67
C ALA A 74 -14.15 -2.71 -7.70
N SER A 75 -13.06 -1.94 -7.75
CA SER A 75 -12.84 -0.86 -8.73
C SER A 75 -12.17 -1.38 -10.02
N ASP A 76 -12.39 -0.69 -11.15
CA ASP A 76 -11.76 -1.02 -12.44
C ASP A 76 -11.00 0.20 -13.01
N PRO A 77 -9.66 0.12 -13.21
CA PRO A 77 -8.79 -0.98 -12.82
C PRO A 77 -8.57 -1.05 -11.30
N ALA A 78 -8.43 -2.26 -10.78
CA ALA A 78 -8.08 -2.50 -9.38
C ALA A 78 -6.57 -2.26 -9.16
N PRO A 79 -6.16 -1.56 -8.09
CA PRO A 79 -4.75 -1.36 -7.81
C PRO A 79 -4.11 -2.64 -7.26
N ALA A 80 -2.80 -2.79 -7.47
CA ALA A 80 -2.03 -3.83 -6.78
C ALA A 80 -1.94 -3.50 -5.28
N VAL A 81 -2.00 -4.50 -4.41
CA VAL A 81 -2.00 -4.29 -2.95
C VAL A 81 -0.83 -5.00 -2.29
N LEU A 82 -0.06 -4.25 -1.51
CA LEU A 82 0.98 -4.73 -0.60
C LEU A 82 0.56 -4.49 0.84
N PHE A 83 0.37 -5.55 1.61
CA PHE A 83 0.00 -5.45 3.01
C PHE A 83 1.22 -5.38 3.93
N LEU A 84 1.15 -4.58 4.98
CA LEU A 84 2.09 -4.55 6.09
C LEU A 84 1.45 -5.23 7.30
N THR A 85 2.13 -6.21 7.90
CA THR A 85 1.58 -6.95 9.04
C THR A 85 2.65 -7.28 10.07
N ALA A 86 2.32 -7.27 11.36
CA ALA A 86 3.20 -7.78 12.42
C ALA A 86 3.11 -9.30 12.59
N ARG A 87 2.12 -9.97 11.99
CA ARG A 87 1.88 -11.42 12.15
C ARG A 87 1.61 -12.07 10.80
N PRO A 88 2.60 -12.75 10.19
CA PRO A 88 2.33 -13.64 9.07
C PRO A 88 1.56 -14.87 9.60
N GLY A 89 0.49 -15.27 8.92
CA GLY A 89 -0.21 -16.55 9.18
C GLY A 89 -1.51 -16.48 9.98
N ALA A 90 -1.92 -15.32 10.49
CA ALA A 90 -3.16 -15.22 11.28
C ALA A 90 -4.44 -15.16 10.44
N ASP A 91 -4.33 -14.95 9.13
CA ASP A 91 -5.48 -14.72 8.24
C ASP A 91 -5.47 -15.73 7.07
N GLN A 92 -6.59 -16.37 6.79
CA GLN A 92 -6.70 -17.35 5.69
C GLN A 92 -6.62 -16.67 4.32
N ARG A 93 -6.78 -15.33 4.26
CA ARG A 93 -6.66 -14.48 3.07
C ARG A 93 -5.21 -14.29 2.57
N LEU A 94 -4.23 -14.91 3.23
CA LEU A 94 -2.81 -14.74 2.96
C LEU A 94 -2.30 -15.46 1.69
N GLY A 95 -3.08 -16.37 1.09
CA GLY A 95 -2.60 -17.29 0.06
C GLY A 95 -2.09 -16.65 -1.24
N GLU A 96 -2.69 -15.54 -1.68
CA GLU A 96 -2.40 -14.93 -2.99
C GLU A 96 -2.00 -13.44 -2.91
N ALA A 97 -2.05 -12.83 -1.74
CA ALA A 97 -1.73 -11.42 -1.57
C ALA A 97 -0.23 -11.18 -1.25
N ALA A 98 0.29 -10.01 -1.64
CA ALA A 98 1.66 -9.63 -1.31
C ALA A 98 1.73 -9.06 0.12
N PHE A 99 2.63 -9.59 0.95
CA PHE A 99 2.78 -9.16 2.36
C PHE A 99 4.21 -8.85 2.73
N LEU A 100 4.39 -7.80 3.53
CA LEU A 100 5.63 -7.41 4.16
C LEU A 100 5.48 -7.46 5.68
N VAL A 101 6.29 -8.28 6.34
CA VAL A 101 6.21 -8.51 7.79
C VAL A 101 7.03 -7.48 8.55
N LYS A 102 6.42 -6.79 9.52
CA LYS A 102 7.10 -5.87 10.45
C LYS A 102 7.89 -6.67 11.50
N PRO A 103 9.16 -6.31 11.82
CA PRO A 103 9.96 -5.26 11.22
C PRO A 103 10.57 -5.67 9.86
N PHE A 104 10.74 -4.70 8.97
CA PHE A 104 11.27 -4.93 7.62
C PHE A 104 12.29 -3.88 7.18
N ALA A 105 13.12 -4.25 6.19
CA ALA A 105 14.00 -3.30 5.54
C ALA A 105 13.23 -2.42 4.55
N LEU A 106 13.53 -1.11 4.53
CA LEU A 106 12.97 -0.16 3.58
C LEU A 106 13.30 -0.52 2.12
N ALA A 107 14.46 -1.15 1.89
CA ALA A 107 14.84 -1.66 0.58
C ALA A 107 13.89 -2.75 0.08
N ASP A 108 13.42 -3.64 0.96
CA ASP A 108 12.47 -4.69 0.60
C ASP A 108 11.11 -4.10 0.22
N LEU A 109 10.67 -3.06 0.94
CA LEU A 109 9.46 -2.32 0.60
C LEU A 109 9.55 -1.74 -0.80
N VAL A 110 10.63 -1.03 -1.11
CA VAL A 110 10.84 -0.43 -2.43
C VAL A 110 10.88 -1.50 -3.52
N ALA A 111 11.58 -2.61 -3.30
CA ALA A 111 11.68 -3.71 -4.26
C ALA A 111 10.31 -4.33 -4.57
N ARG A 112 9.48 -4.56 -3.54
CA ARG A 112 8.13 -5.12 -3.70
C ARG A 112 7.18 -4.15 -4.39
N VAL A 113 7.21 -2.87 -4.02
CA VAL A 113 6.38 -1.86 -4.67
C VAL A 113 6.77 -1.71 -6.15
N ARG A 114 8.06 -1.73 -6.49
CA ARG A 114 8.51 -1.75 -7.90
C ARG A 114 7.99 -2.97 -8.65
N ALA A 115 8.12 -4.16 -8.08
CA ALA A 115 7.64 -5.39 -8.70
C ALA A 115 6.13 -5.40 -8.96
N LEU A 116 5.34 -4.71 -8.12
CA LEU A 116 3.89 -4.58 -8.28
C LEU A 116 3.48 -3.45 -9.24
N ALA A 117 4.27 -2.39 -9.35
CA ALA A 117 3.96 -1.23 -10.18
C ALA A 117 4.15 -1.48 -11.69
N GLY A 118 4.91 -2.53 -12.06
CA GLY A 118 5.24 -2.86 -13.46
C GLY A 118 6.58 -2.31 -13.89
#